data_AF-A0A016VWW7-F1
#
_entry.id   AF-A0A016VWW7-F1
#
_cell.length_a   1.000
_cell.length_b   1.000
_cell.length_c   1.000
_cell.angle_alpha   90.00
_cell.angle_beta   90.00
_cell.angle_gamma   90.00
#
_symmetry.space_group_name_H-M   'P 1'
#
loop_
_entity.id
_entity.type
_entity.pdbx_description
1 polymer ?
#
loop_
_entity_poly.entity_id
_entity_poly.type
_entity_poly.pdbx_seq_one_letter_code
_entity_poly.pdbx_strand_id
1 'polypeptide(L)' 'MTRTIYNKKKQGDYFRCTNWLMSPPNTKIEVEVLEVATPPDWFAQGCIIAGIEVKTNADQRLTGYRYHFFA' A
#
# COMPACT_ATOMS: atom_id res chain seq x y z
N MET A 1 7.40 15.39 11.82
CA MET A 1 8.18 15.70 10.60
C MET A 1 7.67 14.83 9.47
N THR A 2 6.95 15.42 8.52
CA THR A 2 6.37 14.70 7.38
C THR A 2 7.43 14.62 6.28
N ARG A 3 7.87 13.41 5.88
CA ARG A 3 8.78 13.24 4.75
C ARG A 3 7.96 13.20 3.47
N THR A 4 8.02 14.27 2.67
CA THR A 4 7.42 14.28 1.35
C THR A 4 8.29 13.47 0.39
N ILE A 5 7.74 12.37 -0.11
CA ILE A 5 8.44 11.45 -0.99
C ILE A 5 8.00 11.73 -2.42
N TYR A 6 8.88 12.34 -3.23
CA TYR A 6 8.60 12.69 -4.62
C TYR A 6 9.33 11.76 -5.60
N ASN A 7 8.59 11.17 -6.53
CA ASN A 7 9.16 10.35 -7.60
C ASN A 7 9.78 11.24 -8.69
N LYS A 8 11.12 11.30 -8.75
CA LYS A 8 11.83 12.04 -9.82
C LYS A 8 11.97 11.25 -11.13
N LYS A 9 11.51 9.99 -11.21
CA LYS A 9 11.67 9.17 -12.42
C LYS A 9 10.60 9.50 -13.47
N LYS A 10 11.05 9.73 -14.70
CA LYS A 10 10.23 10.01 -15.89
C LYS A 10 9.56 8.78 -16.53
N GLN A 11 9.67 7.60 -15.93
CA GLN A 11 9.02 6.37 -16.40
C GLN A 11 7.95 5.99 -15.39
N GLY A 12 6.78 5.57 -15.89
CA GLY A 12 5.52 5.34 -15.15
C GLY A 12 5.52 4.26 -14.07
N ASP A 13 6.65 4.04 -13.41
CA ASP A 13 6.77 3.21 -12.22
C ASP A 13 6.48 4.04 -10.96
N TYR A 14 5.75 3.46 -10.02
CA TYR A 14 5.57 4.05 -8.70
C TYR A 14 6.90 4.19 -7.95
N PHE A 15 7.06 5.29 -7.22
CA PHE A 15 8.06 5.33 -6.16
C PHE A 15 7.59 4.44 -5.02
N ARG A 16 8.39 3.43 -4.67
CA ARG A 16 8.02 2.43 -3.66
C ARG A 16 8.81 2.64 -2.37
N CYS A 17 8.08 2.73 -1.26
CA CYS A 17 8.61 2.57 0.09
C CYS A 17 8.12 1.25 0.66
N THR A 18 9.04 0.40 1.12
CA THR A 18 8.70 -0.85 1.81
C THR A 18 9.07 -0.71 3.27
N ASN A 19 8.09 -0.92 4.15
CA ASN A 19 8.30 -0.98 5.60
C ASN A 19 7.93 -2.38 6.08
N TRP A 20 8.77 -2.94 6.94
CA TRP A 20 8.54 -4.25 7.55
C TRP A 20 8.00 -4.05 8.96
N LEU A 21 6.81 -4.59 9.22
CA LEU A 21 6.21 -4.64 10.55
C LEU A 21 6.39 -6.06 11.08
N MET A 22 7.00 -6.20 12.26
CA MET A 22 7.24 -7.48 12.91
C MET A 22 6.58 -7.47 14.28
N SER A 23 5.91 -8.57 14.63
CA SER A 23 5.26 -8.76 15.93
C SER A 23 5.98 -9.87 16.70
N PRO A 24 6.04 -9.79 18.04
CA PRO A 24 6.41 -10.91 18.88
C PRO A 24 5.54 -12.16 18.65
N PRO A 25 5.97 -13.33 19.14
CA PRO A 25 5.14 -14.53 19.15
C PRO A 25 3.81 -14.29 19.87
N ASN A 26 2.74 -14.91 19.35
CA ASN A 26 1.40 -14.88 19.94
C ASN A 26 0.73 -13.49 20.00
N THR A 27 1.26 -12.50 19.28
CA THR A 27 0.62 -11.19 19.11
C THR A 27 0.18 -10.96 17.66
N LYS A 28 -0.72 -9.99 17.46
CA LYS A 28 -1.20 -9.58 16.13
C LYS A 28 -0.73 -8.17 15.82
N ILE A 29 -0.53 -7.88 14.54
CA ILE A 29 -0.30 -6.52 14.05
C ILE A 29 -1.64 -5.98 13.59
N GLU A 30 -2.02 -4.83 14.14
CA GLU A 30 -3.16 -4.05 13.70
C GLU A 30 -2.63 -2.82 12.95
N VAL A 31 -3.18 -2.57 11.76
CA VAL A 31 -2.78 -1.44 10.91
C VAL A 31 -4.02 -0.60 10.64
N GLU A 32 -4.00 0.64 11.10
CA GLU A 32 -5.04 1.63 10.82
C GLU A 32 -4.49 2.70 9.87
N VAL A 33 -5.20 2.95 8.77
CA VAL A 33 -4.85 4.01 7.82
C VAL A 33 -5.70 5.24 8.15
N LEU A 34 -5.11 6.19 8.86
CA LEU A 34 -5.81 7.38 9.34
C LEU A 34 -6.16 8.36 8.21
N GLU A 35 -5.16 8.67 7.36
CA GLU A 35 -5.33 9.61 6.26
C GLU A 35 -4.40 9.22 5.11
N VAL A 36 -4.91 9.33 3.88
CA VAL A 36 -4.10 9.28 2.67
C VAL A 36 -4.29 10.62 1.96
N ALA A 37 -3.26 11.46 2.00
CA ALA A 37 -3.26 12.74 1.30
C ALA A 37 -3.13 12.51 -0.22
N THR A 38 -4.24 12.26 -0.90
CA THR A 38 -4.33 12.25 -2.37
C THR A 38 -4.82 13.60 -2.90
N PRO A 39 -4.35 14.04 -4.08
CA PRO A 39 -4.91 15.23 -4.72
C PRO A 39 -6.41 15.04 -5.01
N PRO A 40 -7.24 16.05 -4.77
CA PRO A 40 -8.71 15.93 -4.68
C PRO A 40 -9.45 15.61 -5.98
N ASP A 41 -8.82 15.75 -7.15
CA ASP A 41 -9.57 15.87 -8.42
C ASP A 41 -9.50 14.65 -9.36
N TRP A 42 -8.97 13.51 -8.92
CA TRP A 42 -8.78 12.35 -9.80
C TRP A 42 -9.46 11.08 -9.30
N PHE A 43 -10.74 10.92 -9.68
CA PHE A 43 -11.47 9.65 -9.64
C PHE A 43 -11.01 8.71 -10.77
N ALA A 44 -9.72 8.45 -10.86
CA ALA A 44 -9.25 7.41 -11.75
C ALA A 44 -9.62 6.05 -11.17
N GLN A 45 -10.08 5.12 -12.01
CA GLN A 45 -10.44 3.78 -11.56
C GLN A 45 -9.18 3.05 -11.06
N GLY A 46 -9.15 2.73 -9.77
CA GLY A 46 -8.03 2.06 -9.11
C GLY A 46 -6.90 2.99 -8.65
N CYS A 47 -5.84 2.41 -8.09
CA CYS A 47 -4.71 3.15 -7.51
C CYS A 47 -3.67 3.59 -8.55
N ILE A 48 -4.07 4.30 -9.61
CA ILE A 48 -3.15 4.60 -10.74
C ILE A 48 -2.11 5.70 -10.46
N ILE A 49 -2.38 6.59 -9.50
CA ILE A 49 -1.48 7.71 -9.15
C ILE A 49 -0.60 7.35 -7.95
N ALA A 50 -1.22 6.81 -6.90
CA ALA A 50 -0.57 6.37 -5.68
C ALA A 50 -1.42 5.30 -4.99
N GLY A 51 -0.80 4.47 -4.16
CA GLY A 51 -1.49 3.45 -3.38
C GLY A 51 -0.61 2.91 -2.26
N ILE A 52 -1.26 2.34 -1.26
CA ILE A 52 -0.62 1.60 -0.16
C ILE A 52 -1.01 0.13 -0.35
N GLU A 53 -0.02 -0.76 -0.39
CA GLU A 53 -0.25 -2.21 -0.41
C GLU A 53 0.19 -2.81 0.93
N VAL A 54 -0.71 -3.50 1.61
CA VAL A 54 -0.41 -4.24 2.85
C VAL A 54 -0.33 -5.73 2.51
N LYS A 55 0.83 -6.35 2.76
CA LYS A 55 1.08 -7.77 2.49
C LYS A 55 1.26 -8.54 3.80
N THR A 56 0.42 -9.54 4.01
CA THR A 56 0.48 -10.43 5.19
C THR A 56 0.94 -11.85 4.85
N ASN A 57 1.05 -12.18 3.56
CA ASN A 57 1.44 -13.50 3.09
C ASN A 57 2.92 -13.81 3.43
N ALA A 58 3.23 -15.08 3.69
CA ALA A 58 4.63 -15.50 3.86
C ALA A 58 5.44 -15.29 2.57
N ASP A 59 4.85 -15.61 1.40
CA ASP A 59 5.44 -15.27 0.10
C ASP A 59 5.06 -13.84 -0.30
N GLN A 60 6.06 -12.95 -0.27
CA GLN A 60 5.92 -11.52 -0.54
C GLN A 60 5.86 -11.17 -2.03
N ARG A 61 6.08 -12.16 -2.93
CA ARG A 61 5.90 -11.99 -4.38
C ARG A 61 4.43 -11.93 -4.78
N LEU A 62 3.54 -12.47 -3.94
CA LEU A 62 2.09 -12.43 -4.16
C LEU A 62 1.57 -11.00 -3.91
N THR A 63 0.81 -10.47 -4.87
CA THR A 63 0.23 -9.12 -4.86
C THR A 63 -1.28 -9.20 -4.98
N GLY A 64 -1.99 -8.30 -4.30
CA GLY A 64 -3.45 -8.20 -4.37
C GLY A 64 -4.17 -9.30 -3.57
N TYR A 65 -5.33 -8.93 -3.02
CA TYR A 65 -6.23 -9.84 -2.29
C TYR A 65 -7.56 -9.89 -3.05
N ARG A 66 -7.84 -11.00 -3.74
CA ARG A 66 -9.16 -11.21 -4.38
C ARG A 66 -10.05 -11.94 -3.39
N TYR A 67 -10.94 -11.20 -2.72
CA TYR A 67 -12.09 -11.79 -2.05
C TYR A 67 -13.03 -12.35 -3.14
N HIS A 68 -12.94 -13.65 -3.39
CA HIS A 68 -13.89 -14.31 -4.28
C HIS A 68 -15.11 -14.73 -3.46
N PHE A 69 -16.19 -13.96 -3.53
CA PHE A 69 -17.52 -14.44 -3.13
C PHE A 69 -17.99 -15.40 -4.23
N PHE A 70 -17.80 -16.70 -4.06
CA PHE A 70 -18.61 -17.67 -4.79
C PHE A 70 -19.92 -17.77 -4.01
N ALA A 71 -20.98 -17.18 -4.58
CA ALA A 71 -22.36 -17.50 -4.25
C ALA A 71 -22.81 -18.68 -5.11
#